data_AF-A0A6L5YSC6-F1
#
_entry.id   AF-A0A6L5YSC6-F1
#
_cell.length_a   1.000
_cell.length_b   1.000
_cell.length_c   1.000
_cell.angle_alpha   90.00
_cell.angle_beta   90.00
_cell.angle_gamma   90.00
#
_symmetry.space_group_name_H-M   'P 1'
#
loop_
_entity.id
_entity.type
_entity.pdbx_description
1 polymer ?
#
loop_
_entity_poly.entity_id
_entity_poly.type
_entity_poly.pdbx_seq_one_letter_code
_entity_poly.pdbx_strand_id
1 'polypeptide(L)'
;MEKKLMKMKKEIQEQNRFYSMLALLGLFAIILTNSGHLAPQYSDPHAAEFAHGVLIGLVIVIEVFSLLNIAKNLTALKDETKLRRLYNENHDERTEQIAAIAGQKGLKFAIVIVLIAAFIVSYFSLEAFIAMLACIIIFSATVKICRLYYTRTYTGEEE
;
A
#
# COMPACT_ATOMS: atom_id res chain seq x y z
N MET A 1 -6.87 -28.44 17.31
CA MET A 1 -6.30 -27.13 17.69
C MET A 1 -5.09 -26.72 16.84
N GLU A 2 -4.19 -27.65 16.52
CA GLU A 2 -2.97 -27.39 15.73
C GLU A 2 -3.24 -26.84 14.32
N LYS A 3 -4.25 -27.35 13.60
CA LYS A 3 -4.62 -26.83 12.26
C LYS A 3 -4.99 -25.35 12.27
N LYS A 4 -5.70 -24.87 13.30
CA LYS A 4 -6.07 -23.45 13.44
C LYS A 4 -4.82 -22.59 13.72
N LEU A 5 -3.95 -23.06 14.62
CA LEU A 5 -2.70 -22.38 14.93
C LEU A 5 -1.78 -22.26 13.72
N MET A 6 -1.67 -23.32 12.90
CA MET A 6 -0.91 -23.30 11.65
C MET A 6 -1.47 -22.28 10.64
N LYS A 7 -2.80 -22.19 10.51
CA LYS A 7 -3.46 -21.17 9.68
C LYS A 7 -3.09 -19.75 10.15
N MET A 8 -3.20 -19.48 11.47
CA MET A 8 -2.84 -18.19 12.06
C MET A 8 -1.39 -17.80 11.78
N LYS A 9 -0.45 -18.74 11.98
CA LYS A 9 0.98 -18.51 11.69
C LYS A 9 1.21 -18.20 10.22
N LYS A 10 0.59 -18.97 9.32
CA LYS A 10 0.73 -18.79 7.87
C LYS A 10 0.26 -17.41 7.42
N GLU A 11 -0.87 -16.95 7.92
CA GLU A 11 -1.41 -15.63 7.54
C GLU A 11 -0.51 -14.48 8.00
N ILE A 12 -0.04 -14.51 9.26
CA ILE A 12 0.92 -13.51 9.76
C ILE A 12 2.26 -13.57 9.03
N GLN A 13 2.70 -14.76 8.59
CA GLN A 13 3.87 -14.92 7.73
C GLN A 13 3.68 -14.33 6.33
N GLU A 14 2.49 -14.48 5.74
CA GLU A 14 2.15 -13.86 4.46
C GLU A 14 2.11 -12.33 4.56
N GLN A 15 1.57 -11.80 5.66
CA GLN A 15 1.66 -10.36 5.96
C GLN A 15 3.12 -9.89 6.07
N ASN A 16 3.97 -10.64 6.78
CA ASN A 16 5.40 -10.31 6.85
C ASN A 16 6.08 -10.34 5.48
N ARG A 17 5.76 -11.33 4.63
CA ARG A 17 6.28 -11.39 3.27
C ARG A 17 5.88 -10.15 2.48
N PHE A 18 4.64 -9.69 2.62
CA PHE A 18 4.17 -8.45 1.99
C PHE A 18 4.95 -7.22 2.48
N TYR A 19 5.06 -7.02 3.81
CA TYR A 19 5.82 -5.88 4.35
C TYR A 19 7.31 -5.94 4.01
N SER A 20 7.91 -7.13 3.97
CA SER A 20 9.31 -7.30 3.54
C SER A 20 9.49 -6.99 2.06
N MET A 21 8.56 -7.39 1.19
CA MET A 21 8.59 -7.00 -0.23
C MET A 21 8.47 -5.49 -0.40
N LEU A 22 7.60 -4.85 0.38
CA LEU A 22 7.42 -3.40 0.38
C LEU A 22 8.71 -2.67 0.83
N ALA A 23 9.35 -3.15 1.89
CA ALA A 23 10.63 -2.62 2.39
C ALA A 23 11.79 -2.82 1.40
N LEU A 24 11.84 -3.97 0.71
CA LEU A 24 12.85 -4.18 -0.33
C LEU A 24 12.65 -3.22 -1.51
N LEU A 25 11.40 -2.95 -1.88
CA LEU A 25 11.07 -2.03 -2.96
C LEU A 25 11.37 -0.58 -2.60
N GLY A 26 11.10 -0.15 -1.36
CA GLY A 26 11.45 1.19 -0.88
C GLY A 26 12.96 1.38 -0.79
N LEU A 27 13.71 0.40 -0.27
CA LEU A 27 15.17 0.41 -0.31
C LEU A 27 15.72 0.51 -1.74
N PHE A 28 15.17 -0.28 -2.67
CA PHE A 28 15.55 -0.18 -4.08
C PHE A 28 15.28 1.21 -4.66
N ALA A 29 14.14 1.82 -4.33
CA ALA A 29 13.81 3.18 -4.75
C ALA A 29 14.78 4.22 -4.18
N ILE A 30 15.20 4.11 -2.91
CA ILE A 30 16.22 4.99 -2.31
C ILE A 30 17.55 4.84 -3.05
N ILE A 31 18.00 3.60 -3.30
CA ILE A 31 19.26 3.34 -4.01
C ILE A 31 19.20 3.96 -5.41
N LEU A 32 18.11 3.73 -6.14
CA LEU A 32 17.96 4.24 -7.50
C LEU A 32 17.94 5.77 -7.54
N THR A 33 17.27 6.41 -6.58
CA THR A 33 17.20 7.88 -6.49
C THR A 33 18.55 8.51 -6.12
N ASN A 34 19.37 7.83 -5.30
CA ASN A 34 20.70 8.32 -4.92
C ASN A 34 21.81 7.94 -5.91
N SER A 35 21.58 6.95 -6.78
CA SER A 35 22.57 6.47 -7.75
C SER A 35 22.85 7.44 -8.91
N GLY A 36 22.06 8.51 -9.06
CA GLY A 36 22.17 9.44 -10.18
C GLY A 36 21.60 8.92 -11.51
N HIS A 37 21.09 7.68 -11.56
CA HIS A 37 20.43 7.13 -12.75
C HIS A 37 19.09 7.80 -13.07
N LEU A 38 18.40 8.32 -12.05
CA LEU A 38 17.19 9.13 -12.19
C LEU A 38 17.53 10.59 -11.88
N ALA A 39 18.04 11.31 -12.88
CA ALA A 39 18.30 12.75 -12.75
C ALA A 39 16.97 13.53 -12.86
N PRO A 40 16.65 14.39 -11.88
CA PRO A 40 15.47 15.25 -11.97
C PRO A 40 15.61 16.22 -13.16
N GLN A 41 14.55 16.38 -13.95
CA GLN A 41 14.54 17.32 -15.09
C GLN A 41 14.11 18.74 -14.69
N TYR A 42 14.14 19.07 -13.39
CA TYR A 42 13.78 20.41 -12.93
C TYR A 42 14.79 21.44 -13.43
N SER A 43 14.31 22.56 -13.96
CA SER A 43 15.15 23.67 -14.38
C SER A 43 15.78 24.41 -13.19
N ASP A 44 15.12 24.38 -12.02
CA ASP A 44 15.61 24.97 -10.78
C ASP A 44 16.27 23.89 -9.89
N PRO A 45 17.57 24.02 -9.55
CA PRO A 45 18.25 23.11 -8.63
C PRO A 45 17.60 23.02 -7.24
N HIS A 46 17.04 24.11 -6.71
CA HIS A 46 16.41 24.09 -5.39
C HIS A 46 15.09 23.30 -5.40
N ALA A 47 14.32 23.41 -6.48
CA ALA A 47 13.14 22.58 -6.68
C ALA A 47 13.49 21.09 -6.81
N ALA A 48 14.61 20.77 -7.47
CA ALA A 48 15.11 19.39 -7.59
C ALA A 48 15.49 18.80 -6.23
N GLU A 49 16.24 19.54 -5.40
CA GLU A 49 16.62 19.13 -4.06
C GLU A 49 15.41 18.95 -3.13
N PHE A 50 14.44 19.86 -3.21
CA PHE A 50 13.20 19.76 -2.44
C PHE A 50 12.40 18.50 -2.83
N ALA A 51 12.18 18.27 -4.13
CA ALA A 51 11.44 17.10 -4.62
C ALA A 51 12.13 15.79 -4.23
N HIS A 52 13.48 15.76 -4.31
CA HIS A 52 14.29 14.63 -3.86
C HIS A 52 14.10 14.36 -2.37
N GLY A 53 14.17 15.39 -1.52
CA GLY A 53 13.95 15.28 -0.08
C GLY A 53 12.54 14.79 0.28
N VAL A 54 11.51 15.29 -0.40
CA VAL A 54 10.11 14.83 -0.21
C VAL A 54 9.97 13.36 -0.58
N LEU A 55 10.54 12.94 -1.71
CA LEU A 55 10.46 11.55 -2.18
C LEU A 55 11.14 10.60 -1.19
N ILE A 56 12.36 10.93 -0.74
CA ILE A 56 13.07 10.14 0.28
C ILE A 56 12.27 10.09 1.59
N GLY A 57 11.73 11.23 2.03
CA GLY A 57 10.91 11.31 3.24
C GLY A 57 9.69 10.39 3.18
N LEU A 58 8.96 10.36 2.06
CA LEU A 58 7.82 9.46 1.85
C LEU A 58 8.24 7.99 1.90
N VAL A 59 9.36 7.63 1.28
CA VAL A 59 9.86 6.25 1.32
C VAL A 59 10.24 5.86 2.75
N ILE A 60 10.92 6.72 3.50
CA ILE A 60 11.28 6.46 4.90
C ILE A 60 10.04 6.20 5.76
N VAL A 61 8.96 6.96 5.58
CA VAL A 61 7.71 6.72 6.32
C VAL A 61 7.15 5.32 6.03
N ILE A 62 7.16 4.90 4.76
CA ILE A 62 6.71 3.56 4.34
C ILE A 62 7.61 2.46 4.91
N GLU A 63 8.93 2.67 4.92
CA GLU A 63 9.92 1.75 5.50
C GLU A 63 9.70 1.57 7.00
N VAL A 64 9.61 2.66 7.74
CA VAL A 64 9.37 2.63 9.20
C VAL A 64 8.05 1.91 9.48
N PHE A 65 6.98 2.24 8.76
CA PHE A 65 5.70 1.54 8.91
C PHE A 65 5.82 0.04 8.66
N SER A 66 6.52 -0.37 7.59
CA SER A 66 6.71 -1.78 7.24
C SER A 66 7.51 -2.52 8.31
N LEU A 67 8.61 -1.92 8.79
CA LEU A 67 9.47 -2.50 9.82
C LEU A 67 8.75 -2.64 11.17
N LEU A 68 7.94 -1.66 11.56
CA LEU A 68 7.13 -1.73 12.78
C LEU A 68 6.12 -2.87 12.74
N ASN A 69 5.46 -3.07 11.59
CA ASN A 69 4.52 -4.18 11.41
C ASN A 69 5.23 -5.54 11.41
N ILE A 70 6.38 -5.66 10.74
CA ILE A 70 7.20 -6.87 10.78
C ILE A 70 7.63 -7.18 12.21
N ALA A 71 8.11 -6.18 12.96
CA ALA A 71 8.51 -6.36 14.35
C ALA A 71 7.34 -6.85 15.23
N LYS A 72 6.17 -6.20 15.12
CA LYS A 72 4.94 -6.62 15.82
C LYS A 72 4.60 -8.08 15.49
N ASN A 73 4.59 -8.43 14.22
CA ASN A 73 4.26 -9.78 13.75
C ASN A 73 5.30 -10.83 14.19
N LEU A 74 6.60 -10.52 14.16
CA LEU A 74 7.66 -11.40 14.65
C LEU A 74 7.52 -11.67 16.15
N THR A 75 7.17 -10.65 16.95
CA THR A 75 6.90 -10.87 18.38
C THR A 75 5.67 -11.73 18.61
N ALA A 76 4.63 -11.60 17.78
CA ALA A 76 3.45 -12.45 17.85
C ALA A 76 3.73 -13.89 17.43
N LEU A 77 4.55 -14.12 16.39
CA LEU A 77 4.90 -15.48 15.92
C LEU A 77 5.68 -16.31 16.96
N LYS A 78 6.39 -15.66 17.89
CA LYS A 78 7.14 -16.32 18.97
C LYS A 78 6.27 -16.76 20.14
N ASP A 79 5.08 -16.19 20.31
CA ASP A 79 4.22 -16.39 21.47
C ASP A 79 2.77 -16.67 21.03
N GLU A 80 2.29 -17.90 21.29
CA GLU A 80 0.94 -18.30 20.86
C GLU A 80 -0.17 -17.42 21.42
N THR A 81 0.00 -16.85 22.61
CA THR A 81 -1.02 -15.99 23.22
C THR A 81 -1.11 -14.65 22.48
N LYS A 82 0.04 -14.06 22.14
CA LYS A 82 0.13 -12.84 21.33
C LYS A 82 -0.32 -13.09 19.89
N LEU A 83 0.01 -14.24 19.32
CA LEU A 83 -0.44 -14.64 17.99
C LEU A 83 -1.97 -14.71 17.92
N ARG A 84 -2.60 -15.40 18.87
CA ARG A 84 -4.06 -15.52 18.92
C ARG A 84 -4.73 -14.17 19.14
N ARG A 85 -4.16 -13.35 20.04
CA ARG A 85 -4.66 -11.99 20.27
C ARG A 85 -4.59 -11.15 19.00
N LEU A 86 -3.44 -11.12 18.33
CA LEU A 86 -3.25 -10.37 17.09
C LEU A 86 -4.17 -10.87 15.97
N TYR A 87 -4.32 -12.19 15.84
CA TYR A 87 -5.22 -12.79 14.87
C TYR A 87 -6.68 -12.41 15.11
N ASN A 88 -7.13 -12.43 16.37
CA ASN A 88 -8.48 -12.04 16.76
C ASN A 88 -8.71 -10.54 16.55
N GLU A 89 -7.72 -9.70 16.88
CA GLU A 89 -7.77 -8.25 16.59
C GLU A 89 -7.91 -7.99 15.09
N ASN A 90 -7.21 -8.77 14.24
CA ASN A 90 -7.30 -8.63 12.78
C ASN A 90 -8.64 -9.10 12.19
N HIS A 91 -9.37 -9.99 12.87
CA HIS A 91 -10.65 -10.57 12.42
C HIS A 91 -11.85 -10.11 13.26
N ASP A 92 -11.71 -9.01 14.00
CA ASP A 92 -12.86 -8.43 14.68
C ASP A 92 -13.84 -7.88 13.63
N GLU A 93 -14.98 -8.56 13.50
CA GLU A 93 -16.00 -8.29 12.47
C GLU A 93 -16.42 -6.82 12.43
N ARG A 94 -16.51 -6.15 13.60
CA ARG A 94 -16.89 -4.74 13.67
C ARG A 94 -15.79 -3.85 13.10
N THR A 95 -14.55 -4.13 13.45
CA THR A 95 -13.38 -3.38 12.98
C THR A 95 -13.17 -3.60 11.48
N GLU A 96 -13.33 -4.82 11.00
CA GLU A 96 -13.24 -5.16 9.58
C GLU A 96 -14.34 -4.47 8.75
N GLN A 97 -15.58 -4.47 9.23
CA GLN A 97 -16.68 -3.79 8.56
C GLN A 97 -16.48 -2.27 8.49
N ILE A 98 -16.03 -1.65 9.59
CA ILE A 98 -15.70 -0.22 9.62
C ILE A 98 -14.57 0.09 8.64
N ALA A 99 -13.49 -0.71 8.66
CA ALA A 99 -12.37 -0.55 7.75
C ALA A 99 -12.78 -0.73 6.28
N ALA A 100 -13.66 -1.68 5.97
CA ALA A 100 -14.17 -1.90 4.63
C ALA A 100 -15.02 -0.72 4.13
N ILE A 101 -15.94 -0.21 4.96
CA ILE A 101 -16.79 0.95 4.61
C ILE A 101 -15.92 2.21 4.47
N ALA A 102 -15.04 2.47 5.44
CA ALA A 102 -14.12 3.61 5.42
C ALA A 102 -13.19 3.52 4.20
N GLY A 103 -12.66 2.33 3.90
CA GLY A 103 -11.84 2.08 2.73
C GLY A 103 -12.60 2.37 1.43
N GLN A 104 -13.82 1.85 1.27
CA GLN A 104 -14.63 2.10 0.07
C GLN A 104 -15.00 3.58 -0.12
N LYS A 105 -15.38 4.27 0.96
CA LYS A 105 -15.73 5.70 0.91
C LYS A 105 -14.50 6.56 0.69
N GLY A 106 -13.43 6.31 1.45
CA GLY A 106 -12.15 6.98 1.33
C GLY A 106 -11.57 6.87 -0.07
N LEU A 107 -11.68 5.69 -0.70
CA LEU A 107 -11.24 5.48 -2.07
C LEU A 107 -11.96 6.39 -3.08
N LYS A 108 -13.28 6.52 -2.94
CA LYS A 108 -14.07 7.40 -3.82
C LYS A 108 -13.66 8.85 -3.65
N PHE A 109 -13.45 9.30 -2.40
CA PHE A 109 -12.97 10.66 -2.13
C PHE A 109 -11.55 10.88 -2.68
N ALA A 110 -10.65 9.91 -2.52
CA ALA A 110 -9.28 10.00 -3.03
C ALA A 110 -9.26 10.19 -4.56
N ILE A 111 -10.07 9.43 -5.31
CA ILE A 111 -10.17 9.59 -6.77
C ILE A 111 -10.64 11.00 -7.14
N VAL A 112 -11.63 11.55 -6.43
CA VAL A 112 -12.11 12.92 -6.68
C VAL A 112 -11.02 13.95 -6.40
N ILE A 113 -10.29 13.81 -5.30
CA ILE A 113 -9.18 14.72 -4.95
C ILE A 113 -8.08 14.65 -6.02
N VAL A 114 -7.70 13.45 -6.47
CA VAL A 114 -6.68 13.29 -7.52
C VAL A 114 -7.16 13.88 -8.85
N LEU A 115 -8.45 13.77 -9.20
CA LEU A 115 -9.00 14.41 -10.39
C LEU A 115 -8.91 15.95 -10.32
N ILE A 116 -9.23 16.53 -9.17
CA ILE A 116 -9.10 17.99 -8.95
C ILE A 116 -7.62 18.39 -9.07
N ALA A 117 -6.71 17.65 -8.45
CA ALA A 117 -5.27 17.90 -8.56
C ALA A 117 -4.78 17.78 -10.02
N ALA A 118 -5.25 16.77 -10.76
CA ALA A 118 -4.93 16.59 -12.17
C ALA A 118 -5.41 17.78 -13.01
N PHE A 119 -6.61 18.30 -12.75
CA PHE A 119 -7.13 19.48 -13.42
C PHE A 119 -6.29 20.74 -13.14
N ILE A 120 -5.78 20.91 -11.92
CA ILE A 120 -4.89 22.03 -11.60
C ILE A 120 -3.55 21.86 -12.34
N VAL A 121 -2.95 20.68 -12.29
CA VAL A 121 -1.65 20.40 -12.89
C VAL A 121 -1.69 20.43 -14.42
N SER A 122 -2.83 20.20 -15.06
CA SER A 122 -2.94 20.27 -16.53
C SER A 122 -2.57 21.64 -17.11
N TYR A 123 -2.66 22.71 -16.32
CA TYR A 123 -2.23 24.04 -16.73
C TYR A 123 -0.71 24.23 -16.69
N PHE A 124 0.01 23.38 -15.94
CA PHE A 124 1.45 23.51 -15.71
C PHE A 124 2.27 22.46 -16.46
N SER A 125 1.76 21.23 -16.58
CA SER A 125 2.48 20.13 -17.26
C SER A 125 1.52 19.11 -17.85
N LEU A 126 1.59 18.95 -19.18
CA LEU A 126 0.85 17.91 -19.89
C LEU A 126 1.33 16.50 -19.48
N GLU A 127 2.64 16.33 -19.28
CA GLU A 127 3.23 15.05 -18.88
C GLU A 127 2.73 14.60 -17.50
N ALA A 128 2.74 15.51 -16.51
CA ALA A 128 2.25 15.22 -15.17
C ALA A 128 0.74 14.96 -15.15
N PHE A 129 -0.02 15.67 -15.99
CA PHE A 129 -1.45 15.42 -16.17
C PHE A 129 -1.72 14.02 -16.73
N ILE A 130 -1.03 13.61 -17.79
CA ILE A 130 -1.15 12.28 -18.39
C ILE A 130 -0.75 11.20 -17.37
N ALA A 131 0.34 11.40 -16.63
CA ALA A 131 0.78 10.47 -15.59
C ALA A 131 -0.29 10.25 -14.50
N MET A 132 -0.93 11.34 -14.03
CA MET A 132 -2.02 11.21 -13.05
C MET A 132 -3.26 10.51 -13.63
N LEU A 133 -3.65 10.79 -14.87
CA LEU A 133 -4.74 10.07 -15.51
C LEU A 133 -4.43 8.57 -15.63
N ALA A 134 -3.20 8.22 -16.03
CA ALA A 134 -2.74 6.84 -16.09
C ALA A 134 -2.82 6.16 -14.72
N CYS A 135 -2.38 6.83 -13.64
CA CYS A 135 -2.52 6.33 -12.28
C CYS A 135 -3.98 6.05 -11.89
N ILE A 136 -4.91 6.97 -12.19
CA ILE A 136 -6.33 6.78 -11.89
C ILE A 136 -6.90 5.59 -12.67
N ILE A 137 -6.54 5.43 -13.94
CA ILE A 137 -7.01 4.34 -14.80
C ILE A 137 -6.48 3.00 -14.29
N ILE A 138 -5.17 2.89 -14.06
CA ILE A 138 -4.53 1.67 -13.53
C ILE A 138 -5.18 1.31 -12.20
N PHE A 139 -5.32 2.27 -11.30
CA PHE A 139 -5.91 2.05 -9.99
C PHE A 139 -7.36 1.57 -10.08
N SER A 140 -8.17 2.20 -10.94
CA SER A 140 -9.56 1.81 -11.18
C SER A 140 -9.66 0.40 -11.79
N ALA A 141 -8.74 0.06 -12.69
CA ALA A 141 -8.64 -1.27 -13.29
C ALA A 141 -8.27 -2.32 -12.24
N THR A 142 -7.28 -2.04 -11.38
CA THR A 142 -6.89 -2.93 -10.27
C THR A 142 -8.07 -3.21 -9.35
N VAL A 143 -8.83 -2.18 -8.95
CA VAL A 143 -10.03 -2.36 -8.12
C VAL A 143 -11.07 -3.25 -8.82
N LYS A 144 -11.31 -3.04 -10.12
CA LYS A 144 -12.23 -3.89 -10.90
C LYS A 144 -11.75 -5.34 -10.98
N ILE A 145 -10.46 -5.56 -11.24
CA ILE A 145 -9.87 -6.91 -11.34
C ILE A 145 -9.95 -7.61 -9.99
N CYS A 146 -9.56 -6.95 -8.90
CA CYS A 146 -9.68 -7.49 -7.55
C CYS A 146 -11.14 -7.85 -7.23
N ARG A 147 -12.09 -6.95 -7.55
CA ARG A 147 -13.51 -7.23 -7.36
C ARG A 147 -13.98 -8.44 -8.17
N LEU A 148 -13.59 -8.54 -9.43
CA LEU A 148 -13.95 -9.68 -10.29
C LEU A 148 -13.37 -11.00 -9.75
N TYR A 149 -12.10 -10.99 -9.34
CA TYR A 149 -11.44 -12.14 -8.74
C TYR A 149 -12.19 -12.60 -7.49
N TYR A 150 -12.43 -11.69 -6.54
CA TYR A 150 -13.10 -12.04 -5.30
C TYR A 150 -14.58 -12.39 -5.48
N THR A 151 -15.32 -11.75 -6.38
CA THR A 151 -16.68 -12.18 -6.71
C THR A 151 -16.65 -13.62 -7.23
N ARG A 152 -15.78 -13.96 -8.18
CA ARG A 152 -15.68 -15.35 -8.68
C ARG A 152 -15.30 -16.35 -7.59
N THR A 153 -14.36 -16.00 -6.72
CA THR A 153 -13.88 -16.90 -5.66
C THR A 153 -14.90 -17.10 -4.53
N TYR A 154 -15.69 -16.09 -4.18
CA TYR A 154 -16.59 -16.13 -3.02
C TYR A 154 -18.08 -16.24 -3.35
N THR A 155 -18.49 -16.06 -4.61
CA THR A 155 -19.89 -16.23 -5.04
C THR A 155 -20.08 -17.38 -6.03
N GLY A 156 -19.02 -18.14 -6.32
CA GLY A 156 -19.02 -19.25 -7.29
C GLY A 156 -19.07 -20.67 -6.68
N GLU A 157 -19.36 -20.84 -5.39
CA GLU A 157 -19.52 -22.15 -4.72
C GLU A 157 -21.00 -22.48 -4.37
N GLU A 158 -21.95 -22.12 -5.23
CA GLU A 158 -23.35 -22.59 -5.14
C GLU A 158 -23.84 -23.30 -6.42
N GLU A 159 -22.98 -24.03 -7.12
CA GLU A 159 -23.41 -25.03 -8.13
C GLU A 159 -22.88 -26.43 -7.80
#